data_AF-X1BM86-F1
#
_entry.id   AF-X1BM86-F1
#
_cell.length_a   1.000
_cell.length_b   1.000
_cell.length_c   1.000
_cell.angle_alpha   90.00
_cell.angle_beta   90.00
_cell.angle_gamma   90.00
#
_symmetry.space_group_name_H-M   'P 1'
#
loop_
_entity.id
_entity.type
_entity.pdbx_description
1 polymer ?
#
loop_
_entity_poly.entity_id
_entity_poly.type
_entity_poly.pdbx_seq_one_letter_code
_entity_poly.pdbx_strand_id
1 'polypeptide(L)'
;IENLPSEAVIESMAIVGANGVRPITLGKIPSQLQQLIYPHILRQEMIVDAALKADKKLALQTLISDPLVQRYDIAEKMLDELLKANSQYLFQWKS
;
A
#
# COMPACT_ATOMS: atom_id res chain seq x y z
N ILE A 1 -12.73 -8.75 -7.11
CA ILE A 1 -11.94 -9.70 -7.92
C ILE A 1 -11.69 -10.92 -7.05
N GLU A 2 -12.05 -12.12 -7.48
CA GLU A 2 -12.12 -13.31 -6.61
C GLU A 2 -10.76 -13.82 -6.12
N ASN A 3 -9.69 -13.63 -6.92
CA ASN A 3 -8.33 -14.08 -6.58
C ASN A 3 -7.43 -12.94 -6.05
N LEU A 4 -8.02 -11.93 -5.42
CA LEU A 4 -7.30 -10.92 -4.63
C LEU A 4 -7.83 -10.95 -3.18
N PRO A 5 -7.08 -10.42 -2.18
CA PRO A 5 -7.59 -10.29 -0.82
C PRO A 5 -8.93 -9.55 -0.79
N SER A 6 -9.86 -9.97 0.07
CA SER A 6 -11.22 -9.39 0.11
C SER A 6 -11.23 -7.91 0.47
N GLU A 7 -10.31 -7.50 1.35
CA GLU A 7 -10.20 -6.12 1.84
C GLU A 7 -9.33 -5.23 0.94
N ALA A 8 -8.75 -5.78 -0.14
CA ALA A 8 -7.91 -5.00 -1.03
C ALA A 8 -8.71 -3.88 -1.69
N VAL A 9 -8.22 -2.64 -1.56
CA VAL A 9 -8.75 -1.51 -2.29
C VAL A 9 -8.36 -1.65 -3.76
N ILE A 10 -9.35 -1.67 -4.65
CA ILE A 10 -9.14 -1.78 -6.10
C ILE A 10 -9.83 -0.63 -6.84
N GLU A 11 -9.31 -0.31 -8.01
CA GLU A 11 -10.00 0.53 -8.99
C GLU A 11 -10.66 -0.37 -10.04
N SER A 12 -11.98 -0.23 -10.21
CA SER A 12 -12.75 -1.03 -11.16
C SER A 12 -13.98 -0.30 -11.68
N MET A 13 -14.58 -0.82 -12.74
CA MET A 13 -15.81 -0.27 -13.30
C MET A 13 -16.97 -0.41 -12.31
N ALA A 14 -17.78 0.64 -12.20
CA ALA A 14 -18.96 0.66 -11.36
C ALA A 14 -20.08 1.45 -12.02
N ILE A 15 -21.31 1.11 -11.69
CA ILE A 15 -22.51 1.89 -12.01
C ILE A 15 -22.79 2.82 -10.84
N VAL A 16 -22.86 4.12 -11.11
CA VAL A 16 -23.17 5.15 -10.12
C VAL A 16 -24.62 5.60 -10.31
N GLY A 17 -25.41 5.58 -9.24
CA GLY A 17 -26.80 6.04 -9.27
C GLY A 17 -27.26 6.56 -7.90
N ALA A 18 -28.54 6.89 -7.79
CA ALA A 18 -29.12 7.48 -6.57
C ALA A 18 -28.93 6.64 -5.30
N ASN A 19 -28.74 5.32 -5.43
CA ASN A 19 -28.53 4.39 -4.33
C ASN A 19 -27.04 4.08 -4.06
N GLY A 20 -26.13 4.92 -4.57
CA GLY A 20 -24.69 4.78 -4.38
C GLY A 20 -23.97 4.06 -5.53
N VAL A 21 -22.78 3.54 -5.21
CA VAL A 21 -21.86 2.89 -6.16
C VAL A 21 -22.11 1.38 -6.18
N ARG A 22 -22.34 0.83 -7.37
CA ARG A 22 -22.50 -0.62 -7.59
C ARG A 22 -21.35 -1.14 -8.45
N PRO A 23 -20.36 -1.84 -7.88
CA PRO A 23 -19.23 -2.35 -8.64
C PRO A 23 -19.66 -3.43 -9.64
N ILE A 24 -18.98 -3.48 -10.78
CA ILE A 24 -19.16 -4.54 -11.77
C ILE A 24 -18.19 -5.68 -11.44
N THR A 25 -18.72 -6.87 -11.20
CA THR A 25 -17.91 -8.04 -10.82
C THR A 25 -17.12 -8.57 -12.02
N LEU A 26 -15.79 -8.59 -11.87
CA LEU A 26 -14.85 -9.07 -12.91
C LEU A 26 -14.51 -10.57 -12.81
N GLY A 27 -14.92 -11.26 -11.74
CA GLY A 27 -14.50 -12.64 -11.47
C GLY A 27 -13.02 -12.73 -11.11
N LYS A 28 -12.31 -13.73 -11.64
CA LYS A 28 -10.86 -13.92 -11.48
C LYS A 28 -10.08 -13.19 -12.57
N ILE A 29 -9.02 -12.49 -12.17
CA ILE A 29 -8.05 -11.95 -13.13
C ILE A 29 -7.03 -13.02 -13.55
N PRO A 30 -6.43 -12.91 -14.75
CA PRO A 30 -5.30 -13.76 -15.16
C PRO A 30 -4.19 -13.80 -14.11
N SER A 31 -3.57 -14.98 -13.94
CA SER A 31 -2.55 -15.20 -12.91
C SER A 31 -1.31 -14.31 -13.10
N GLN A 32 -0.98 -13.97 -14.35
CA GLN A 32 0.12 -13.06 -14.68
C GLN A 32 -0.15 -11.65 -14.14
N LEU A 33 -1.40 -11.16 -14.24
CA LEU A 33 -1.78 -9.86 -13.67
C LEU A 33 -1.82 -9.92 -12.15
N GLN A 34 -2.30 -11.03 -11.58
CA GLN A 34 -2.30 -11.24 -10.15
C GLN A 34 -0.88 -11.16 -9.56
N GLN A 35 0.11 -11.79 -10.21
CA GLN A 35 1.51 -11.75 -9.77
C GLN A 35 2.09 -10.33 -9.77
N LEU A 36 1.65 -9.48 -10.71
CA LEU A 36 2.08 -8.08 -10.78
C LEU A 36 1.41 -7.24 -9.68
N ILE A 37 0.09 -7.41 -9.48
CA ILE A 37 -0.71 -6.53 -8.61
C ILE A 37 -0.58 -6.89 -7.12
N TYR A 38 -0.53 -8.19 -6.80
CA TYR A 38 -0.57 -8.67 -5.42
C TYR A 38 0.53 -8.09 -4.51
N PRO A 39 1.80 -7.97 -4.96
CA PRO A 39 2.83 -7.32 -4.15
C PRO A 39 2.52 -5.85 -3.84
N HIS A 40 1.86 -5.12 -4.74
CA HIS A 40 1.48 -3.72 -4.49
C HIS A 40 0.41 -3.62 -3.41
N ILE A 41 -0.60 -4.50 -3.45
CA ILE A 41 -1.63 -4.59 -2.40
C ILE A 41 -0.97 -4.83 -1.04
N LEU A 42 -0.08 -5.83 -0.96
CA LEU A 42 0.61 -6.14 0.31
C LEU A 42 1.40 -4.95 0.85
N ARG A 43 2.13 -4.21 0.00
CA ARG A 43 2.88 -3.02 0.45
C ARG A 43 1.98 -1.89 0.91
N GLN A 44 0.86 -1.67 0.24
CA GLN A 44 -0.13 -0.67 0.64
C GLN A 44 -0.70 -0.98 2.03
N GLU A 45 -1.05 -2.24 2.28
CA GLU A 45 -1.48 -2.69 3.61
C GLU A 45 -0.36 -2.51 4.64
N MET A 46 0.87 -2.98 4.34
CA MET A 46 1.99 -2.90 5.28
C MET A 46 2.40 -1.47 5.62
N ILE A 47 2.35 -0.51 4.67
CA ILE A 47 2.71 0.88 4.96
C ILE A 47 1.64 1.58 5.78
N VAL A 48 0.36 1.28 5.57
CA VAL A 48 -0.74 1.75 6.43
C VAL A 48 -0.56 1.19 7.84
N ASP A 49 -0.27 -0.10 7.97
CA ASP A 49 -0.01 -0.75 9.24
C ASP A 49 1.18 -0.13 9.98
N ALA A 50 2.29 0.10 9.27
CA ALA A 50 3.44 0.79 9.83
C ALA A 50 3.04 2.18 10.32
N ALA A 51 2.31 2.94 9.50
CA ALA A 51 1.88 4.29 9.81
C ALA A 51 0.99 4.35 11.07
N LEU A 52 0.04 3.42 11.21
CA LEU A 52 -0.88 3.35 12.35
C LEU A 52 -0.24 2.80 13.64
N LYS A 53 0.87 2.07 13.53
CA LYS A 53 1.58 1.48 14.68
C LYS A 53 2.83 2.26 15.07
N ALA A 54 3.17 3.32 14.32
CA ALA A 54 4.46 4.00 14.41
C ALA A 54 5.67 3.03 14.32
N ASP A 55 5.54 1.97 13.52
CA ASP A 55 6.55 0.92 13.41
C ASP A 55 7.55 1.24 12.30
N LYS A 56 8.67 1.86 12.70
CA LYS A 56 9.78 2.20 11.79
C LYS A 56 10.38 0.98 11.08
N LYS A 57 10.43 -0.17 11.74
CA LYS A 57 10.99 -1.40 11.15
C LYS A 57 10.09 -1.91 10.04
N LEU A 58 8.78 -1.93 10.27
CA LEU A 58 7.80 -2.32 9.26
C LEU A 58 7.78 -1.33 8.09
N ALA A 59 7.89 -0.02 8.35
CA ALA A 59 8.00 0.98 7.29
C ALA A 59 9.27 0.76 6.43
N LEU A 60 10.42 0.49 7.06
CA LEU A 60 11.66 0.23 6.35
C LEU A 60 11.59 -1.05 5.51
N GLN A 61 11.05 -2.14 6.06
CA GLN A 61 10.82 -3.38 5.33
C GLN A 61 9.92 -3.16 4.11
N THR A 62 8.83 -2.42 4.30
CA THR A 62 7.90 -2.08 3.22
C THR A 62 8.60 -1.28 2.13
N LEU A 63 9.35 -0.24 2.52
CA LEU A 63 10.10 0.63 1.61
C LEU A 63 11.14 -0.13 0.79
N ILE A 64 11.95 -0.98 1.42
CA ILE A 64 12.97 -1.79 0.76
C ILE A 64 12.35 -2.82 -0.19
N SER A 65 11.13 -3.29 0.10
CA SER A 65 10.46 -4.26 -0.77
C SER A 65 9.91 -3.64 -2.05
N ASP A 66 9.81 -2.31 -2.15
CA ASP A 66 9.24 -1.61 -3.30
C ASP A 66 10.21 -1.65 -4.50
N PRO A 67 9.76 -2.07 -5.70
CA PRO A 67 10.62 -2.18 -6.88
C PRO A 67 11.23 -0.84 -7.34
N LEU A 68 10.69 0.29 -6.92
CA LEU A 68 11.26 1.62 -7.20
C LEU A 68 12.45 1.95 -6.29
N VAL A 69 12.62 1.23 -5.18
CA VAL A 69 13.75 1.39 -4.27
C VAL A 69 14.86 0.42 -4.66
N GLN A 70 15.79 0.88 -5.51
CA GLN A 70 16.90 0.06 -6.01
C GLN A 70 18.16 0.14 -5.14
N ARG A 71 18.22 1.10 -4.22
CA ARG A 71 19.37 1.36 -3.35
C ARG A 71 19.04 1.11 -1.88
N TYR A 72 19.21 -0.14 -1.46
CA TYR A 72 18.92 -0.56 -0.09
C TYR A 72 19.87 0.05 0.94
N ASP A 73 21.10 0.39 0.53
CA ASP A 73 22.13 1.00 1.37
C ASP A 73 21.74 2.37 1.92
N ILE A 74 20.85 3.09 1.23
CA ILE A 74 20.36 4.41 1.66
C ILE A 74 18.91 4.40 2.12
N ALA A 75 18.21 3.26 2.08
CA ALA A 75 16.77 3.20 2.33
C ALA A 75 16.40 3.64 3.75
N GLU A 76 17.21 3.28 4.75
CA GLU A 76 16.99 3.71 6.14
C GLU A 76 17.14 5.23 6.30
N LYS A 77 18.21 5.80 5.72
CA LYS A 77 18.42 7.24 5.73
C LYS A 77 17.28 7.99 5.00
N MET A 78 16.83 7.46 3.87
CA MET A 78 15.71 8.03 3.11
C MET A 78 14.42 7.98 3.94
N LEU A 79 14.14 6.89 4.65
CA LEU A 79 13.00 6.80 5.55
C LEU A 79 13.07 7.86 6.66
N ASP A 80 14.24 8.05 7.27
CA ASP A 80 14.44 9.05 8.31
C ASP A 80 14.19 10.47 7.82
N GLU A 81 14.66 10.80 6.62
CA GLU A 81 14.41 12.09 5.98
C GLU A 81 12.91 12.28 5.68
N LEU A 82 12.22 11.23 5.20
CA LEU A 82 10.77 11.26 4.94
C LEU A 82 9.97 11.47 6.22
N LEU A 83 10.27 10.73 7.29
CA LEU A 83 9.59 10.86 8.59
C LEU A 83 9.80 12.26 9.18
N LYS A 84 11.03 12.77 9.15
CA LYS A 84 11.35 14.12 9.63
C LYS A 84 10.60 15.19 8.84
N ALA A 85 10.62 15.11 7.51
CA ALA A 85 9.95 16.06 6.63
C ALA A 85 8.42 16.08 6.81
N ASN A 86 7.83 14.93 7.19
CA ASN A 86 6.39 14.77 7.37
C ASN A 86 5.94 14.71 8.85
N SER A 87 6.82 15.07 9.79
CA SER A 87 6.56 14.99 11.24
C SER A 87 5.30 15.75 11.68
N GLN A 88 4.96 16.85 11.01
CA GLN A 88 3.74 17.63 11.26
C GLN A 88 2.44 16.90 10.87
N TYR A 89 2.52 15.89 10.00
CA TYR A 89 1.36 15.12 9.50
C TYR A 89 1.28 13.73 10.13
N LEU A 90 2.39 13.19 10.61
CA LEU A 90 2.49 11.84 11.19
C LEU A 90 2.40 11.89 12.72
N PHE A 91 1.25 12.28 13.25
CA PHE A 91 1.07 12.56 14.69
C PHE A 91 1.36 11.38 15.63
N GLN A 92 1.31 10.15 15.13
CA GLN A 92 1.63 8.94 15.91
C GLN A 92 3.14 8.65 15.96
N TRP A 93 3.93 9.24 15.05
CA TRP A 93 5.37 9.05 14.87
C TRP A 93 6.19 10.15 15.57
N LYS A 94 5.74 10.60 16.74
CA LYS A 94 6.43 11.66 17.47
C LYS A 94 7.84 11.21 17.86
N SER A 95 8.79 12.09 17.55
CA SER A 95 10.22 11.97 17.88
C SER A 95 10.47 12.02 19.37
#